data_AF-N1RNA4-F1
#
_entry.id   AF-N1RNA4-F1
#
_cell.length_a   1.000
_cell.length_b   1.000
_cell.length_c   1.000
_cell.angle_alpha   90.00
_cell.angle_beta   90.00
_cell.angle_gamma   90.00
#
_symmetry.space_group_name_H-M   'P 1'
#
loop_
_entity.id
_entity.type
_entity.pdbx_description
1 polymer ?
#
loop_
_entity_poly.entity_id
_entity_poly.type
_entity_poly.pdbx_seq_one_letter_code
_entity_poly.pdbx_strand_id
1 'polypeptide(L)'
;MDISGKLTALGLALDQNVSLSTVQVLIQYCADVNKPSTWGTPVQQVAREVFRHPSALEKHRLLLAAGADVKASNGRATFQVAVSGYRVKLAKLLIGAGANVNAPGTGMTALQAAVGNRDTELAKLLVRAGANVNTAPTGYSALQLAIARNNVELAKLIVQHGADIDASALGETAIQTAANVGNLELVKYLIDNGADVNAKAFDYRATALQYASMNGSIDMVKLLVDNEASVNTEPAPGYAATALQLAVKYNRTQEAIYLIERGASLEVLSSSPEKTTLLQLAAKQGNHRIVIWMVENGATADEAPPTERGATALQFAAINGNIKMAVFLIENGARVSAKGAEIDGRTALEGAAEHGRLDMVHLLLDNDEEPDTIEERCRNAAEFAEAEHHDVIARILRNYKRP
;
A
#
# COMPACT_ATOMS: atom_id res chain seq x y z
N MET A 1 -0.53 12.18 -62.49
CA MET A 1 -1.29 13.11 -61.63
C MET A 1 -2.51 12.38 -61.14
N ASP A 2 -2.70 12.29 -59.82
CA ASP A 2 -3.98 11.85 -59.26
C ASP A 2 -4.97 13.03 -59.36
N ILE A 3 -6.03 12.81 -60.12
CA ILE A 3 -7.07 13.79 -60.44
C ILE A 3 -8.04 13.96 -59.26
N SER A 4 -8.02 13.04 -58.29
CA SER A 4 -8.90 13.05 -57.13
C SER A 4 -8.39 13.93 -55.97
N GLY A 5 -7.14 14.39 -56.03
CA GLY A 5 -6.48 15.14 -54.97
C GLY A 5 -6.21 14.34 -53.69
N LYS A 6 -6.43 13.02 -53.72
CA LYS A 6 -6.33 12.14 -52.55
C LYS A 6 -4.91 11.59 -52.36
N LEU A 7 -4.13 11.46 -53.42
CA LEU A 7 -2.74 10.99 -53.39
C LEU A 7 -1.79 12.14 -53.70
N THR A 8 -0.82 12.38 -52.80
CA THR A 8 0.28 13.31 -53.04
C THR A 8 1.54 12.52 -53.42
N ALA A 9 2.41 13.11 -54.26
CA ALA A 9 3.69 12.47 -54.63
C ALA A 9 4.54 12.17 -53.38
N LEU A 10 4.54 13.11 -52.42
CA LEU A 10 5.19 12.93 -51.12
C LEU A 10 4.50 11.83 -50.28
N GLY A 11 3.17 11.78 -50.25
CA GLY A 11 2.43 10.73 -49.53
C GLY A 11 2.66 9.33 -50.10
N LEU A 12 2.71 9.18 -51.42
CA LEU A 12 3.04 7.91 -52.08
C LEU A 12 4.47 7.46 -51.81
N ALA A 13 5.42 8.40 -51.85
CA ALA A 13 6.81 8.13 -51.52
C ALA A 13 6.96 7.60 -50.08
N LEU A 14 6.28 8.24 -49.12
CA LEU A 14 6.30 7.80 -47.73
C LEU A 14 5.60 6.44 -47.53
N ASP A 15 4.50 6.17 -48.24
CA ASP A 15 3.76 4.89 -48.12
C ASP A 15 4.58 3.70 -48.63
N GLN A 16 5.23 3.88 -49.78
CA GLN A 16 6.03 2.85 -50.44
C GLN A 16 7.41 2.66 -49.78
N ASN A 17 7.68 3.36 -48.67
CA ASN A 17 8.93 3.34 -47.94
C ASN A 17 10.17 3.59 -48.84
N VAL A 18 10.05 4.55 -49.77
CA VAL A 18 11.16 4.89 -50.67
C VAL A 18 12.34 5.50 -49.91
N SER A 19 13.51 5.57 -50.56
CA SER A 19 14.75 6.06 -49.95
C SER A 19 14.62 7.51 -49.45
N LEU A 20 15.41 7.84 -48.41
CA LEU A 20 15.48 9.21 -47.87
C LEU A 20 15.82 10.24 -48.95
N SER A 21 16.69 9.88 -49.89
CA SER A 21 17.09 10.72 -51.03
C SER A 21 15.89 11.11 -51.91
N THR A 22 14.98 10.18 -52.18
CA THR A 22 13.77 10.48 -52.97
C THR A 22 12.84 11.43 -52.22
N VAL A 23 12.68 11.26 -50.91
CA VAL A 23 11.89 12.18 -50.07
C VAL A 23 12.53 13.58 -50.07
N GLN A 24 13.86 13.66 -49.97
CA GLN A 24 14.62 14.93 -50.02
C GLN A 24 14.45 15.64 -51.36
N VAL A 25 14.54 14.91 -52.47
CA VAL A 25 14.30 15.46 -53.82
C VAL A 25 12.88 16.01 -53.92
N LEU A 26 11.87 15.27 -53.47
CA LEU A 26 10.48 15.75 -53.53
C LEU A 26 10.27 17.05 -52.75
N ILE A 27 10.87 17.17 -51.56
CA ILE A 27 10.81 18.41 -50.76
C ILE A 27 11.56 19.56 -51.45
N GLN A 28 12.74 19.29 -52.04
CA GLN A 28 13.50 20.29 -52.80
C GLN A 28 12.73 20.83 -54.02
N TYR A 29 11.93 19.99 -54.69
CA TYR A 29 11.06 20.39 -55.79
C TYR A 29 9.68 20.91 -55.33
N CYS A 30 9.63 21.55 -54.15
CA CYS A 30 8.48 22.25 -53.59
C CYS A 30 7.24 21.36 -53.34
N ALA A 31 7.42 20.08 -52.99
CA ALA A 31 6.30 19.30 -52.48
C ALA A 31 5.74 19.93 -51.20
N ASP A 32 4.41 20.10 -51.13
CA ASP A 32 3.75 20.59 -49.94
C ASP A 32 3.82 19.54 -48.81
N VAL A 33 4.65 19.84 -47.80
CA VAL A 33 4.89 18.96 -46.65
C VAL A 33 3.73 18.91 -45.65
N ASN A 34 2.71 19.75 -45.83
CA ASN A 34 1.54 19.85 -44.98
C ASN A 34 0.26 19.33 -45.67
N LYS A 35 0.27 19.20 -46.99
CA LYS A 35 -0.89 18.70 -47.75
C LYS A 35 -1.24 17.27 -47.35
N PRO A 36 -2.44 17.02 -46.79
CA PRO A 36 -2.87 15.68 -46.42
C PRO A 36 -3.12 14.82 -47.67
N SER A 37 -2.86 13.53 -47.53
CA SER A 37 -3.20 12.47 -48.49
C SER A 37 -4.23 11.50 -47.88
N THR A 38 -4.56 10.42 -48.58
CA THR A 38 -5.34 9.28 -48.04
C THR A 38 -4.77 8.74 -46.72
N TRP A 39 -3.46 8.86 -46.52
CA TRP A 39 -2.77 8.42 -45.29
C TRP A 39 -2.63 9.53 -44.24
N GLY A 40 -3.25 10.70 -44.43
CA GLY A 40 -3.08 11.87 -43.56
C GLY A 40 -1.91 12.76 -43.98
N THR A 41 -1.44 13.61 -43.08
CA THR A 41 -0.29 14.48 -43.37
C THR A 41 1.01 13.67 -43.47
N PRO A 42 2.01 14.13 -44.24
CA PRO A 42 3.31 13.47 -44.34
C PRO A 42 3.91 13.11 -42.97
N VAL A 43 3.85 14.03 -42.01
CA VAL A 43 4.34 13.78 -40.64
C VAL A 43 3.58 12.65 -39.92
N GLN A 44 2.25 12.56 -40.08
CA GLN A 44 1.48 11.47 -39.49
C GLN A 44 1.79 10.11 -40.10
N GLN A 45 2.06 10.09 -41.41
CA GLN A 45 2.36 8.87 -42.14
C GLN A 45 3.70 8.29 -41.68
N VAL A 46 4.75 9.12 -41.58
CA VAL A 46 6.06 8.66 -41.08
C VAL A 46 5.96 8.23 -39.61
N ALA A 47 5.10 8.85 -38.80
CA ALA A 47 4.91 8.43 -37.41
C ALA A 47 4.23 7.06 -37.29
N ARG A 48 3.35 6.71 -38.24
CA ARG A 48 2.67 5.41 -38.30
C ARG A 48 3.49 4.30 -38.95
N GLU A 49 4.54 4.62 -39.72
CA GLU A 49 5.47 3.62 -40.27
C GLU A 49 5.90 2.69 -39.13
N VAL A 50 5.43 1.44 -39.16
CA VAL A 50 5.86 0.40 -38.21
C VAL A 50 7.37 0.23 -38.43
N PHE A 51 8.12 -0.10 -37.38
CA PHE A 51 9.50 -0.61 -37.41
C PHE A 51 10.68 0.30 -37.01
N ARG A 52 11.69 -0.44 -36.55
CA ARG A 52 13.03 -0.09 -36.05
C ARG A 52 13.97 0.45 -37.15
N HIS A 53 13.46 1.15 -38.17
CA HIS A 53 14.31 1.67 -39.25
C HIS A 53 14.82 3.08 -38.94
N PRO A 54 16.14 3.33 -38.94
CA PRO A 54 16.72 4.66 -38.72
C PRO A 54 16.20 5.74 -39.67
N SER A 55 15.77 5.34 -40.87
CA SER A 55 15.23 6.22 -41.90
C SER A 55 13.97 6.96 -41.47
N ALA A 56 13.13 6.39 -40.61
CA ALA A 56 11.91 7.04 -40.15
C ALA A 56 12.22 8.31 -39.34
N LEU A 57 13.25 8.29 -38.48
CA LEU A 57 13.65 9.47 -37.70
C LEU A 57 14.21 10.58 -38.59
N GLU A 58 15.03 10.22 -39.58
CA GLU A 58 15.61 11.17 -40.53
C GLU A 58 14.55 11.76 -41.48
N LYS A 59 13.57 10.95 -41.92
CA LYS A 59 12.40 11.45 -42.66
C LYS A 59 11.61 12.50 -41.83
N HIS A 60 11.42 12.28 -40.52
CA HIS A 60 10.78 13.29 -39.65
C HIS A 60 11.63 14.56 -39.54
N ARG A 61 12.95 14.44 -39.36
CA ARG A 61 13.86 15.61 -39.32
C ARG A 61 13.75 16.45 -40.59
N LEU A 62 13.77 15.78 -41.74
CA LEU A 62 13.66 16.40 -43.04
C LEU A 62 12.32 17.14 -43.20
N LEU A 63 11.20 16.50 -42.83
CA LEU A 63 9.87 17.11 -42.89
C LEU A 63 9.76 18.33 -41.96
N LEU A 64 10.26 18.25 -40.72
CA LEU A 64 10.25 19.37 -39.78
C LEU A 64 11.14 20.53 -40.24
N ALA A 65 12.33 20.23 -40.77
CA ALA A 65 13.22 21.24 -41.34
C ALA A 65 12.58 21.97 -42.54
N ALA A 66 11.70 21.27 -43.27
CA ALA A 66 10.92 21.83 -44.38
C ALA A 66 9.66 22.59 -43.94
N GLY A 67 9.42 22.78 -42.64
CA GLY A 67 8.29 23.55 -42.12
C GLY A 67 6.99 22.75 -41.98
N ALA A 68 7.08 21.43 -41.76
CA ALA A 68 5.90 20.64 -41.48
C ALA A 68 5.22 21.04 -40.15
N ASP A 69 3.92 21.27 -40.19
CA ASP A 69 3.10 21.66 -39.06
C ASP A 69 2.70 20.44 -38.22
N VAL A 70 3.24 20.40 -37.01
CA VAL A 70 2.95 19.35 -36.02
C VAL A 70 1.65 19.59 -35.25
N LYS A 71 1.02 20.77 -35.37
CA LYS A 71 -0.18 21.21 -34.63
C LYS A 71 -1.49 21.00 -35.38
N ALA A 72 -1.49 21.05 -36.72
CA ALA A 72 -2.70 21.03 -37.57
C ALA A 72 -3.58 19.76 -37.52
N SER A 73 -3.36 18.82 -36.61
CA SER A 73 -3.89 17.46 -36.75
C SER A 73 -5.25 17.22 -36.09
N ASN A 74 -6.28 17.12 -36.93
CA ASN A 74 -7.56 16.49 -36.61
C ASN A 74 -7.35 14.98 -36.36
N GLY A 75 -7.69 14.49 -35.17
CA GLY A 75 -8.10 13.09 -34.91
C GLY A 75 -7.05 12.03 -34.53
N ARG A 76 -5.74 12.20 -34.76
CA ARG A 76 -4.68 11.27 -34.27
C ARG A 76 -3.36 12.02 -34.16
N ALA A 77 -3.06 12.57 -32.99
CA ALA A 77 -1.84 13.34 -32.78
C ALA A 77 -0.59 12.47 -33.01
N THR A 78 0.23 12.84 -34.01
CA THR A 78 1.55 12.24 -34.33
C THR A 78 2.39 12.01 -33.08
N PHE A 79 2.30 12.95 -32.14
CA PHE A 79 2.99 12.90 -30.87
C PHE A 79 2.62 11.69 -30.01
N GLN A 80 1.33 11.36 -29.89
CA GLN A 80 0.92 10.18 -29.13
C GLN A 80 1.39 8.87 -29.75
N VAL A 81 1.40 8.77 -31.09
CA VAL A 81 1.94 7.60 -31.79
C VAL A 81 3.42 7.41 -31.46
N ALA A 82 4.18 8.49 -31.35
CA ALA A 82 5.58 8.42 -30.94
C ALA A 82 5.75 7.92 -29.49
N VAL A 83 4.90 8.39 -28.56
CA VAL A 83 4.95 7.98 -27.15
C VAL A 83 4.51 6.52 -26.96
N SER A 84 3.38 6.12 -27.55
CA SER A 84 2.87 4.74 -27.48
C SER A 84 3.76 3.73 -28.20
N GLY A 85 4.49 4.17 -29.23
CA GLY A 85 5.47 3.37 -29.95
C GLY A 85 6.86 3.30 -29.31
N TYR A 86 7.04 3.81 -28.09
CA TYR A 86 8.33 3.88 -27.37
C TYR A 86 9.43 4.66 -28.13
N ARG A 87 9.04 5.66 -28.93
CA ARG A 87 9.95 6.42 -29.80
C ARG A 87 10.45 7.68 -29.10
N VAL A 88 11.25 7.51 -28.06
CA VAL A 88 11.77 8.61 -27.22
C VAL A 88 12.43 9.71 -28.04
N LYS A 89 13.31 9.36 -28.99
CA LYS A 89 14.00 10.33 -29.85
C LYS A 89 13.04 11.13 -30.72
N LEU A 90 12.00 10.48 -31.25
CA LEU A 90 10.98 11.13 -32.06
C LEU A 90 10.10 12.03 -31.20
N ALA A 91 9.67 11.56 -30.02
CA ALA A 91 8.89 12.36 -29.08
C ALA A 91 9.65 13.63 -28.66
N LYS A 92 10.94 13.52 -28.33
CA LYS A 92 11.80 14.68 -28.01
C LYS A 92 11.88 15.68 -29.17
N LEU A 93 12.05 15.18 -30.40
CA LEU A 93 12.11 16.00 -31.61
C LEU A 93 10.78 16.70 -31.90
N LEU A 94 9.65 16.01 -31.74
CA LEU A 94 8.32 16.59 -31.92
C LEU A 94 8.02 17.66 -30.86
N ILE A 95 8.44 17.46 -29.61
CA ILE A 95 8.30 18.46 -28.55
C ILE A 95 9.13 19.70 -28.86
N GLY A 96 10.38 19.54 -29.32
CA GLY A 96 11.22 20.66 -29.77
C GLY A 96 10.61 21.44 -30.94
N ALA A 97 9.81 20.79 -31.79
CA ALA A 97 9.06 21.43 -32.87
C ALA A 97 7.71 22.06 -32.44
N GLY A 98 7.39 22.05 -31.13
CA GLY A 98 6.18 22.66 -30.61
C GLY A 98 4.91 21.81 -30.77
N ALA A 99 5.04 20.48 -30.80
CA ALA A 99 3.88 19.58 -30.81
C ALA A 99 3.01 19.78 -29.56
N ASN A 100 1.69 19.68 -29.73
CA ASN A 100 0.75 19.73 -28.61
C ASN A 100 0.86 18.44 -27.77
N VAL A 101 1.53 18.54 -26.62
CA VAL A 101 1.71 17.42 -25.67
C VAL A 101 0.41 16.96 -25.01
N ASN A 102 -0.64 17.80 -25.04
CA ASN A 102 -1.95 17.54 -24.45
C ASN A 102 -3.00 17.14 -25.50
N ALA A 103 -2.58 16.82 -26.72
CA ALA A 103 -3.51 16.42 -27.75
C ALA A 103 -4.34 15.19 -27.31
N PRO A 104 -5.66 15.16 -27.58
CA PRO A 104 -6.55 14.10 -27.12
C PRO A 104 -6.19 12.74 -27.74
N GLY A 105 -6.37 11.67 -26.97
CA GLY A 105 -6.09 10.29 -27.35
C GLY A 105 -7.12 9.30 -26.84
N THR A 106 -7.03 8.06 -27.32
CA THR A 106 -7.84 6.94 -26.83
C THR A 106 -7.09 6.26 -25.67
N GLY A 107 -7.28 6.74 -24.44
CA GLY A 107 -6.70 6.13 -23.23
C GLY A 107 -5.78 7.07 -22.45
N MET A 108 -4.57 6.60 -22.12
CA MET A 108 -3.58 7.35 -21.33
C MET A 108 -3.14 8.64 -22.02
N THR A 109 -2.82 9.67 -21.22
CA THR A 109 -2.07 10.83 -21.71
C THR A 109 -0.64 10.44 -22.09
N ALA A 110 0.02 11.29 -22.88
CA ALA A 110 1.43 11.10 -23.19
C ALA A 110 2.31 11.03 -21.93
N LEU A 111 1.99 11.82 -20.90
CA LEU A 111 2.69 11.80 -19.63
C LEU A 111 2.49 10.45 -18.90
N GLN A 112 1.24 10.01 -18.74
CA GLN A 112 0.95 8.72 -18.10
C GLN A 112 1.59 7.54 -18.85
N ALA A 113 1.58 7.56 -20.19
CA ALA A 113 2.24 6.55 -21.01
C ALA A 113 3.76 6.53 -20.78
N ALA A 114 4.42 7.70 -20.73
CA ALA A 114 5.84 7.80 -20.41
C ALA A 114 6.16 7.25 -19.01
N VAL A 115 5.35 7.57 -18.00
CA VAL A 115 5.49 7.04 -16.63
C VAL A 115 5.27 5.52 -16.60
N GLY A 116 4.20 5.03 -17.25
CA GLY A 116 3.86 3.61 -17.34
C GLY A 116 4.98 2.78 -18.00
N ASN A 117 5.61 3.34 -19.02
CA ASN A 117 6.74 2.77 -19.76
C ASN A 117 8.09 2.91 -19.04
N ARG A 118 8.11 3.50 -17.83
CA ARG A 118 9.33 3.78 -17.05
C ARG A 118 10.34 4.68 -17.76
N ASP A 119 9.89 5.52 -18.69
CA ASP A 119 10.74 6.51 -19.36
C ASP A 119 10.71 7.84 -18.59
N THR A 120 11.48 7.89 -17.51
CA THR A 120 11.58 9.05 -16.63
C THR A 120 12.01 10.32 -17.36
N GLU A 121 12.92 10.20 -18.34
CA GLU A 121 13.45 11.37 -19.04
C GLU A 121 12.44 11.97 -20.01
N LEU A 122 11.66 11.13 -20.70
CA LEU A 122 10.53 11.61 -21.50
C LEU A 122 9.44 12.21 -20.62
N ALA A 123 9.12 11.59 -19.47
CA ALA A 123 8.13 12.12 -18.54
C ALA A 123 8.54 13.50 -18.00
N LYS A 124 9.80 13.68 -17.56
CA LYS A 124 10.32 14.98 -17.13
C LYS A 124 10.24 16.03 -18.23
N LEU A 125 10.55 15.65 -19.46
CA LEU A 125 10.51 16.57 -20.60
C LEU A 125 9.07 16.95 -20.96
N LEU A 126 8.12 16.01 -20.88
CA LEU A 126 6.69 16.25 -21.04
C LEU A 126 6.14 17.23 -20.01
N VAL A 127 6.49 17.06 -18.73
CA VAL A 127 6.09 17.98 -17.66
C VAL A 127 6.60 19.40 -17.94
N ARG A 128 7.88 19.55 -18.29
CA ARG A 128 8.48 20.85 -18.65
C ARG A 128 7.90 21.47 -19.92
N ALA A 129 7.38 20.64 -20.83
CA ALA A 129 6.71 21.09 -22.05
C ALA A 129 5.23 21.47 -21.83
N GLY A 130 4.74 21.47 -20.59
CA GLY A 130 3.37 21.87 -20.25
C GLY A 130 2.34 20.75 -20.40
N ALA A 131 2.74 19.48 -20.26
CA ALA A 131 1.78 18.39 -20.17
C ALA A 131 0.86 18.59 -18.95
N ASN A 132 -0.44 18.41 -19.12
CA ASN A 132 -1.40 18.52 -18.02
C ASN A 132 -1.20 17.33 -17.08
N VAL A 133 -0.69 17.62 -15.88
CA VAL A 133 -0.35 16.64 -14.84
C VAL A 133 -1.57 16.05 -14.12
N ASN A 134 -2.73 16.71 -14.21
CA ASN A 134 -3.95 16.35 -13.49
C ASN A 134 -4.92 15.52 -14.34
N THR A 135 -4.67 15.37 -15.65
CA THR A 135 -5.52 14.54 -16.50
C THR A 135 -5.34 13.06 -16.16
N ALA A 136 -6.41 12.41 -15.68
CA ALA A 136 -6.40 11.00 -15.25
C ALA A 136 -7.50 10.17 -15.95
N PRO A 137 -7.44 9.98 -17.29
CA PRO A 137 -8.48 9.26 -18.06
C PRO A 137 -8.60 7.78 -17.69
N THR A 138 -7.59 7.21 -17.04
CA THR A 138 -7.56 5.82 -16.57
C THR A 138 -7.83 5.70 -15.06
N GLY A 139 -8.22 6.78 -14.39
CA GLY A 139 -8.47 6.80 -12.94
C GLY A 139 -7.25 7.03 -12.04
N TYR A 140 -6.04 7.02 -12.60
CA TYR A 140 -4.79 7.30 -11.89
C TYR A 140 -4.08 8.52 -12.49
N SER A 141 -3.69 9.49 -11.68
CA SER A 141 -2.91 10.64 -12.09
C SER A 141 -1.46 10.25 -12.45
N ALA A 142 -0.76 11.13 -13.16
CA ALA A 142 0.67 10.94 -13.43
C ALA A 142 1.49 10.89 -12.12
N LEU A 143 1.05 11.63 -11.08
CA LEU A 143 1.66 11.63 -9.76
C LEU A 143 1.56 10.26 -9.08
N GLN A 144 0.36 9.67 -9.00
CA GLN A 144 0.14 8.34 -8.43
C GLN A 144 0.97 7.28 -9.16
N LEU A 145 1.02 7.32 -10.49
CA LEU A 145 1.84 6.39 -11.27
C LEU A 145 3.34 6.55 -10.98
N ALA A 146 3.83 7.79 -10.83
CA ALA A 146 5.23 8.04 -10.50
C ALA A 146 5.59 7.51 -9.10
N ILE A 147 4.71 7.72 -8.13
CA ILE A 147 4.85 7.22 -6.75
C ILE A 147 4.79 5.69 -6.69
N ALA A 148 3.83 5.06 -7.38
CA ALA A 148 3.71 3.59 -7.46
C ALA A 148 4.95 2.93 -8.09
N ARG A 149 5.70 3.68 -8.90
CA ARG A 149 7.00 3.27 -9.47
C ARG A 149 8.19 3.64 -8.60
N ASN A 150 7.96 4.24 -7.44
CA ASN A 150 8.96 4.75 -6.52
C ASN A 150 9.91 5.77 -7.16
N ASN A 151 9.42 6.56 -8.13
CA ASN A 151 10.23 7.56 -8.84
C ASN A 151 10.11 8.92 -8.15
N VAL A 152 10.95 9.10 -7.12
CA VAL A 152 10.92 10.27 -6.24
C VAL A 152 11.11 11.57 -7.02
N GLU A 153 12.10 11.62 -7.91
CA GLU A 153 12.44 12.84 -8.66
C GLU A 153 11.30 13.25 -9.60
N LEU A 154 10.66 12.29 -10.26
CA LEU A 154 9.53 12.58 -11.14
C LEU A 154 8.29 13.01 -10.35
N ALA A 155 8.00 12.36 -9.22
CA ALA A 155 6.88 12.75 -8.36
C ALA A 155 7.06 14.20 -7.86
N LYS A 156 8.25 14.56 -7.36
CA LYS A 156 8.58 15.93 -6.94
C LYS A 156 8.40 16.93 -8.09
N LEU A 157 8.89 16.61 -9.28
CA LEU A 157 8.74 17.48 -10.46
C LEU A 157 7.26 17.69 -10.84
N ILE A 158 6.46 16.63 -10.78
CA ILE A 158 5.02 16.69 -11.08
C ILE A 158 4.29 17.58 -10.08
N VAL A 159 4.56 17.44 -8.78
CA VAL A 159 4.00 18.32 -7.73
C VAL A 159 4.39 19.78 -7.96
N GLN A 160 5.65 20.06 -8.28
CA GLN A 160 6.13 21.42 -8.60
C GLN A 160 5.42 22.06 -9.80
N HIS A 161 4.79 21.27 -10.67
CA HIS A 161 4.03 21.75 -11.84
C HIS A 161 2.51 21.76 -11.59
N GLY A 162 2.08 21.84 -10.32
CA GLY A 162 0.68 22.05 -9.95
C GLY A 162 -0.17 20.78 -10.00
N ALA A 163 0.43 19.63 -9.67
CA ALA A 163 -0.36 18.42 -9.49
C ALA A 163 -1.30 18.58 -8.30
N ASP A 164 -2.55 18.14 -8.48
CA ASP A 164 -3.52 18.00 -7.41
C ASP A 164 -3.10 16.79 -6.55
N ILE A 165 -2.58 17.07 -5.36
CA ILE A 165 -1.92 16.11 -4.47
C ILE A 165 -2.94 15.11 -3.89
N ASP A 166 -4.16 15.57 -3.63
CA ASP A 166 -5.22 14.78 -3.00
C ASP A 166 -6.21 14.18 -4.02
N ALA A 167 -6.00 14.41 -5.32
CA ALA A 167 -6.82 13.85 -6.38
C ALA A 167 -6.88 12.31 -6.30
N SER A 168 -8.10 11.80 -6.14
CA SER A 168 -8.41 10.37 -6.16
C SER A 168 -9.56 10.13 -7.14
N ALA A 169 -9.24 9.82 -8.40
CA ALA A 169 -10.28 9.60 -9.42
C ALA A 169 -10.91 8.20 -9.32
N LEU A 170 -10.11 7.13 -9.12
CA LEU A 170 -10.60 5.74 -8.98
C LEU A 170 -9.68 4.86 -8.08
N GLY A 171 -8.87 5.45 -7.20
CA GLY A 171 -7.80 4.73 -6.51
C GLY A 171 -7.38 5.32 -5.16
N GLU A 172 -6.15 5.01 -4.76
CA GLU A 172 -5.47 5.56 -3.58
C GLU A 172 -5.06 7.02 -3.83
N THR A 173 -5.02 7.88 -2.81
CA THR A 173 -4.40 9.22 -2.93
C THR A 173 -2.88 9.12 -3.06
N ALA A 174 -2.20 10.22 -3.41
CA ALA A 174 -0.74 10.22 -3.54
C ALA A 174 -0.04 9.75 -2.24
N ILE A 175 -0.52 10.21 -1.07
CA ILE A 175 0.05 9.85 0.22
C ILE A 175 -0.20 8.38 0.59
N GLN A 176 -1.38 7.84 0.25
CA GLN A 176 -1.69 6.43 0.44
C GLN A 176 -0.83 5.53 -0.44
N THR A 177 -0.64 5.87 -1.72
CA THR A 177 0.27 5.11 -2.61
C THR A 177 1.72 5.19 -2.13
N ALA A 178 2.17 6.34 -1.63
CA ALA A 178 3.52 6.48 -1.08
C ALA A 178 3.72 5.62 0.19
N ALA A 179 2.71 5.58 1.07
CA ALA A 179 2.71 4.75 2.27
C ALA A 179 2.65 3.25 1.93
N ASN A 180 1.85 2.85 0.93
CA ASN A 180 1.75 1.48 0.44
C ASN A 180 3.10 0.98 -0.12
N VAL A 181 3.76 1.82 -0.93
CA VAL A 181 5.13 1.56 -1.42
C VAL A 181 6.18 1.57 -0.29
N GLY A 182 5.87 2.18 0.86
CA GLY A 182 6.77 2.25 2.01
C GLY A 182 7.85 3.34 1.88
N ASN A 183 7.65 4.34 1.02
CA ASN A 183 8.63 5.42 0.84
C ASN A 183 8.36 6.60 1.78
N LEU A 184 9.09 6.65 2.90
CA LEU A 184 9.02 7.71 3.90
C LEU A 184 9.37 9.11 3.35
N GLU A 185 10.33 9.20 2.43
CA GLU A 185 10.72 10.48 1.82
C GLU A 185 9.58 11.07 0.99
N LEU A 186 8.87 10.24 0.22
CA LEU A 186 7.72 10.67 -0.55
C LEU A 186 6.55 11.08 0.35
N VAL A 187 6.25 10.30 1.40
CA VAL A 187 5.20 10.67 2.37
C VAL A 187 5.52 12.04 2.99
N LYS A 188 6.75 12.23 3.47
CA LYS A 188 7.19 13.52 4.03
C LYS A 188 7.06 14.66 3.02
N TYR A 189 7.55 14.45 1.80
CA TYR A 189 7.47 15.47 0.75
C TYR A 189 6.03 15.86 0.41
N LEU A 190 5.11 14.90 0.35
CA LEU A 190 3.70 15.16 0.07
C LEU A 190 3.04 15.98 1.19
N ILE A 191 3.29 15.61 2.46
CA ILE A 191 2.83 16.37 3.64
C ILE A 191 3.39 17.81 3.61
N ASP A 192 4.70 17.97 3.37
CA ASP A 192 5.35 19.28 3.29
C ASP A 192 4.79 20.17 2.15
N ASN A 193 4.11 19.57 1.16
CA ASN A 193 3.43 20.27 0.07
C ASN A 193 1.91 20.34 0.23
N GLY A 194 1.38 20.04 1.42
CA GLY A 194 -0.02 20.24 1.77
C GLY A 194 -0.96 19.08 1.47
N ALA A 195 -0.45 17.84 1.32
CA ALA A 195 -1.29 16.66 1.25
C ALA A 195 -2.16 16.54 2.51
N ASP A 196 -3.46 16.28 2.36
CA ASP A 196 -4.30 15.87 3.48
C ASP A 196 -3.95 14.43 3.88
N VAL A 197 -3.39 14.28 5.09
CA VAL A 197 -3.01 12.98 5.65
C VAL A 197 -4.21 12.03 5.79
N ASN A 198 -5.40 12.60 5.94
CA ASN A 198 -6.67 11.88 6.06
C ASN A 198 -7.48 11.87 4.75
N ALA A 199 -6.86 12.25 3.62
CA ALA A 199 -7.53 12.31 2.33
C ALA A 199 -8.23 10.98 2.02
N LYS A 200 -9.52 11.07 1.70
CA LYS A 200 -10.34 9.91 1.39
C LYS A 200 -10.12 9.49 -0.05
N ALA A 201 -9.67 8.25 -0.23
CA ALA A 201 -9.65 7.59 -1.52
C ALA A 201 -11.03 7.05 -1.88
N PHE A 202 -11.14 6.52 -3.10
CA PHE A 202 -12.29 5.71 -3.49
C PHE A 202 -12.52 4.58 -2.47
N ASP A 203 -13.79 4.23 -2.24
CA ASP A 203 -14.21 3.25 -1.23
C ASP A 203 -13.33 1.98 -1.28
N TYR A 204 -13.14 1.34 -0.13
CA TYR A 204 -12.36 0.10 0.06
C TYR A 204 -10.82 0.23 0.20
N ARG A 205 -10.21 1.43 0.10
CA ARG A 205 -8.75 1.60 0.26
C ARG A 205 -8.35 1.84 1.72
N ALA A 206 -7.16 1.36 2.07
CA ALA A 206 -6.58 1.61 3.39
C ALA A 206 -6.05 3.03 3.51
N THR A 207 -6.02 3.54 4.74
CA THR A 207 -5.41 4.84 5.02
C THR A 207 -3.88 4.77 4.89
N ALA A 208 -3.22 5.91 4.74
CA ALA A 208 -1.76 5.97 4.77
C ALA A 208 -1.21 5.37 6.07
N LEU A 209 -1.89 5.60 7.21
CA LEU A 209 -1.52 5.06 8.51
C LEU A 209 -1.64 3.53 8.56
N GLN A 210 -2.71 2.96 7.99
CA GLN A 210 -2.88 1.51 7.88
C GLN A 210 -1.79 0.88 6.99
N TYR A 211 -1.43 1.49 5.86
CA TYR A 211 -0.32 1.02 5.03
C TYR A 211 1.03 1.10 5.75
N ALA A 212 1.32 2.21 6.45
CA ALA A 212 2.52 2.35 7.27
C ALA A 212 2.62 1.24 8.34
N SER A 213 1.48 0.97 8.99
CA SER A 213 1.32 -0.10 10.00
C SER A 213 1.26 -1.50 9.39
N MET A 214 1.07 -1.65 8.08
CA MET A 214 1.22 -2.94 7.40
C MET A 214 2.71 -3.20 7.12
N ASN A 215 3.40 -2.18 6.62
CA ASN A 215 4.83 -2.22 6.29
C ASN A 215 5.74 -2.26 7.52
N GLY A 216 5.25 -1.87 8.70
CA GLY A 216 6.03 -1.88 9.96
C GLY A 216 7.02 -0.76 10.07
N SER A 217 6.77 0.34 9.36
CA SER A 217 7.60 1.53 9.44
C SER A 217 7.12 2.41 10.59
N ILE A 218 7.71 2.23 11.77
CA ILE A 218 7.42 3.07 12.95
C ILE A 218 7.68 4.56 12.68
N ASP A 219 8.71 4.89 11.90
CA ASP A 219 9.02 6.28 11.55
C ASP A 219 7.93 6.91 10.68
N MET A 220 7.35 6.12 9.76
CA MET A 220 6.21 6.57 8.95
C MET A 220 4.94 6.69 9.77
N VAL A 221 4.68 5.73 10.68
CA VAL A 221 3.55 5.81 11.62
C VAL A 221 3.66 7.08 12.47
N LYS A 222 4.84 7.35 13.05
CA LYS A 222 5.09 8.58 13.81
C LYS A 222 4.85 9.82 12.97
N LEU A 223 5.47 9.90 11.79
CA LEU A 223 5.30 11.02 10.87
C LEU A 223 3.83 11.30 10.55
N LEU A 224 3.05 10.27 10.22
CA LEU A 224 1.64 10.41 9.87
C LEU A 224 0.82 10.86 11.09
N VAL A 225 0.99 10.23 12.25
CA VAL A 225 0.23 10.58 13.47
C VAL A 225 0.62 11.95 14.02
N ASP A 226 1.90 12.33 13.92
CA ASP A 226 2.38 13.68 14.29
C ASP A 226 1.83 14.77 13.34
N ASN A 227 1.38 14.39 12.14
CA ASN A 227 0.64 15.24 11.21
C ASN A 227 -0.87 14.92 11.20
N GLU A 228 -1.41 14.58 12.38
CA GLU A 228 -2.85 14.46 12.62
C GLU A 228 -3.56 13.34 11.83
N ALA A 229 -2.86 12.26 11.46
CA ALA A 229 -3.52 11.06 10.94
C ALA A 229 -4.54 10.52 11.95
N SER A 230 -5.72 10.18 11.45
CA SER A 230 -6.80 9.55 12.22
C SER A 230 -6.39 8.15 12.68
N VAL A 231 -6.02 8.03 13.96
CA VAL A 231 -5.55 6.77 14.57
C VAL A 231 -6.66 5.71 14.60
N ASN A 232 -7.92 6.13 14.72
CA ASN A 232 -9.10 5.29 14.89
C ASN A 232 -9.92 5.10 13.61
N THR A 233 -9.34 5.33 12.43
CA THR A 233 -10.07 5.05 11.18
C THR A 233 -10.44 3.58 11.10
N GLU A 234 -11.71 3.33 10.76
CA GLU A 234 -12.23 1.98 10.60
C GLU A 234 -11.39 1.15 9.63
N PRO A 235 -11.32 -0.17 9.88
CA PRO A 235 -10.67 -1.09 8.96
C PRO A 235 -11.12 -0.94 7.51
N ALA A 236 -10.17 -0.83 6.59
CA ALA A 236 -10.53 -0.92 5.19
C ALA A 236 -11.06 -2.34 4.89
N PRO A 237 -12.17 -2.50 4.14
CA PRO A 237 -12.76 -3.81 3.87
C PRO A 237 -11.79 -4.86 3.28
N GLY A 238 -10.77 -4.43 2.54
CA GLY A 238 -9.75 -5.34 1.99
C GLY A 238 -8.79 -5.95 3.03
N TYR A 239 -8.66 -5.35 4.21
CA TYR A 239 -7.66 -5.74 5.23
C TYR A 239 -8.27 -6.04 6.59
N ALA A 240 -9.43 -5.45 6.88
CA ALA A 240 -10.24 -5.73 8.05
C ALA A 240 -9.47 -5.58 9.40
N ALA A 241 -8.47 -4.70 9.42
CA ALA A 241 -7.72 -4.28 10.61
C ALA A 241 -7.45 -2.75 10.68
N THR A 242 -7.45 -2.20 11.90
CA THR A 242 -6.93 -0.85 12.21
C THR A 242 -5.41 -0.84 12.30
N ALA A 243 -4.80 0.35 12.37
CA ALA A 243 -3.36 0.51 12.57
C ALA A 243 -2.86 -0.22 13.84
N LEU A 244 -3.55 -0.02 14.97
CA LEU A 244 -3.21 -0.69 16.23
C LEU A 244 -3.34 -2.21 16.13
N GLN A 245 -4.39 -2.70 15.48
CA GLN A 245 -4.58 -4.14 15.27
C GLN A 245 -3.45 -4.77 14.44
N LEU A 246 -2.96 -4.09 13.41
CA LEU A 246 -1.80 -4.54 12.64
C LEU A 246 -0.54 -4.56 13.52
N ALA A 247 -0.29 -3.49 14.28
CA ALA A 247 0.86 -3.41 15.17
C ALA A 247 0.89 -4.56 16.19
N VAL A 248 -0.25 -4.88 16.81
CA VAL A 248 -0.39 -5.95 17.81
C VAL A 248 -0.26 -7.33 17.15
N LYS A 249 -0.95 -7.55 16.02
CA LYS A 249 -0.91 -8.82 15.27
C LYS A 249 0.50 -9.21 14.86
N TYR A 250 1.31 -8.24 14.42
CA TYR A 250 2.70 -8.44 14.03
C TYR A 250 3.71 -8.22 15.16
N ASN A 251 3.24 -8.13 16.41
CA ASN A 251 4.06 -8.01 17.62
C ASN A 251 5.01 -6.78 17.63
N ARG A 252 4.58 -5.66 17.04
CA ARG A 252 5.36 -4.42 16.91
C ARG A 252 5.16 -3.54 18.13
N THR A 253 5.81 -3.93 19.24
CA THR A 253 5.71 -3.29 20.55
C THR A 253 5.77 -1.76 20.53
N GLN A 254 6.78 -1.19 19.87
CA GLN A 254 6.99 0.26 19.89
C GLN A 254 5.91 1.02 19.11
N GLU A 255 5.40 0.41 18.04
CA GLU A 255 4.31 0.96 17.22
C GLU A 255 2.99 0.89 17.96
N ALA A 256 2.68 -0.25 18.57
CA ALA A 256 1.46 -0.43 19.36
C ALA A 256 1.39 0.54 20.55
N ILE A 257 2.48 0.64 21.33
CA ILE A 257 2.56 1.58 22.47
C ILE A 257 2.35 3.02 21.98
N TYR A 258 3.04 3.41 20.91
CA TYR A 258 2.92 4.75 20.34
C TYR A 258 1.48 5.08 19.88
N LEU A 259 0.81 4.13 19.21
CA LEU A 259 -0.58 4.32 18.79
C LEU A 259 -1.53 4.44 19.98
N ILE A 260 -1.34 3.62 21.03
CA ILE A 260 -2.13 3.69 22.27
C ILE A 260 -1.94 5.05 22.97
N GLU A 261 -0.70 5.53 23.09
CA GLU A 261 -0.37 6.87 23.63
C GLU A 261 -1.05 8.00 22.85
N ARG A 262 -1.37 7.78 21.57
CA ARG A 262 -2.05 8.72 20.68
C ARG A 262 -3.56 8.49 20.60
N GLY A 263 -4.12 7.75 21.55
CA GLY A 263 -5.57 7.55 21.70
C GLY A 263 -6.14 6.50 20.76
N ALA A 264 -5.35 5.51 20.34
CA ALA A 264 -5.88 4.36 19.62
C ALA A 264 -6.92 3.62 20.47
N SER A 265 -8.10 3.39 19.90
CA SER A 265 -9.16 2.62 20.53
C SER A 265 -8.72 1.18 20.73
N LEU A 266 -8.94 0.68 21.93
CA LEU A 266 -8.67 -0.70 22.32
C LEU A 266 -9.84 -1.64 21.96
N GLU A 267 -10.93 -1.10 21.41
CA GLU A 267 -12.13 -1.87 21.09
C GLU A 267 -11.87 -2.98 20.05
N VAL A 268 -12.60 -4.08 20.26
CA VAL A 268 -12.45 -5.34 19.54
C VAL A 268 -13.21 -5.27 18.21
N LEU A 269 -12.48 -5.43 17.10
CA LEU A 269 -13.06 -5.87 15.83
C LEU A 269 -12.04 -6.74 15.11
N SER A 270 -11.67 -7.87 15.73
CA SER A 270 -11.10 -8.97 14.97
C SER A 270 -12.16 -9.38 13.95
N SER A 271 -11.88 -9.17 12.67
CA SER A 271 -12.72 -9.67 11.57
C SER A 271 -12.54 -11.19 11.36
N SER A 272 -11.79 -11.86 12.24
CA SER A 272 -11.74 -13.31 12.32
C SER A 272 -13.02 -13.85 12.95
N PRO A 273 -13.47 -15.07 12.56
CA PRO A 273 -14.65 -15.70 13.14
C PRO A 273 -14.57 -15.85 14.67
N GLU A 274 -13.35 -15.87 15.20
CA GLU A 274 -13.04 -15.84 16.63
C GLU A 274 -12.94 -14.38 17.10
N LYS A 275 -13.90 -13.94 17.92
CA LYS A 275 -14.01 -12.61 18.56
C LYS A 275 -12.87 -12.33 19.57
N THR A 276 -11.62 -12.53 19.17
CA THR A 276 -10.44 -12.38 20.01
C THR A 276 -10.16 -10.90 20.27
N THR A 277 -9.90 -10.54 21.52
CA THR A 277 -9.58 -9.15 21.88
C THR A 277 -8.13 -8.80 21.54
N LEU A 278 -7.84 -7.50 21.39
CA LEU A 278 -6.47 -7.01 21.18
C LEU A 278 -5.54 -7.43 22.33
N LEU A 279 -6.05 -7.40 23.56
CA LEU A 279 -5.33 -7.82 24.76
C LEU A 279 -4.99 -9.31 24.73
N GLN A 280 -5.97 -10.16 24.39
CA GLN A 280 -5.77 -11.60 24.24
C GLN A 280 -4.75 -11.91 23.13
N LEU A 281 -4.79 -11.19 22.01
CA LEU A 281 -3.81 -11.34 20.93
C LEU A 281 -2.39 -10.95 21.38
N ALA A 282 -2.24 -9.83 22.11
CA ALA A 282 -0.95 -9.42 22.68
C ALA A 282 -0.41 -10.44 23.69
N ALA A 283 -1.28 -10.99 24.54
CA ALA A 283 -0.94 -12.02 25.51
C ALA A 283 -0.54 -13.35 24.84
N LYS A 284 -1.24 -13.75 23.77
CA LYS A 284 -0.92 -14.92 22.94
C LYS A 284 0.50 -14.83 22.36
N GLN A 285 0.90 -13.63 21.91
CA GLN A 285 2.27 -13.36 21.44
C GLN A 285 3.30 -13.24 22.56
N GLY A 286 2.89 -13.35 23.84
CA GLY A 286 3.75 -13.23 25.01
C GLY A 286 4.22 -11.79 25.29
N ASN A 287 3.61 -10.78 24.65
CA ASN A 287 4.06 -9.40 24.75
C ASN A 287 3.48 -8.67 25.96
N HIS A 288 4.08 -8.94 27.12
CA HIS A 288 3.70 -8.29 28.38
C HIS A 288 3.76 -6.76 28.35
N ARG A 289 4.63 -6.14 27.52
CA ARG A 289 4.73 -4.68 27.45
C ARG A 289 3.47 -4.07 26.83
N ILE A 290 2.99 -4.63 25.73
CA ILE A 290 1.72 -4.18 25.11
C ILE A 290 0.56 -4.46 26.07
N VAL A 291 0.53 -5.64 26.71
CA VAL A 291 -0.52 -6.03 27.65
C VAL A 291 -0.61 -5.05 28.83
N ILE A 292 0.51 -4.78 29.50
CA ILE A 292 0.59 -3.81 30.61
C ILE A 292 0.02 -2.47 30.16
N TRP A 293 0.51 -1.96 29.03
CA TRP A 293 0.11 -0.65 28.54
C TRP A 293 -1.37 -0.58 28.16
N MET A 294 -1.92 -1.62 27.54
CA MET A 294 -3.35 -1.67 27.19
C MET A 294 -4.24 -1.64 28.43
N VAL A 295 -3.91 -2.42 29.46
CA VAL A 295 -4.69 -2.47 30.71
C VAL A 295 -4.60 -1.14 31.46
N GLU A 296 -3.41 -0.53 31.55
CA GLU A 296 -3.23 0.81 32.13
C GLU A 296 -4.03 1.89 31.39
N ASN A 297 -4.36 1.67 30.11
CA ASN A 297 -5.18 2.55 29.29
C ASN A 297 -6.64 2.04 29.13
N GLY A 298 -7.11 1.18 30.03
CA GLY A 298 -8.53 0.83 30.17
C GLY A 298 -8.99 -0.44 29.43
N ALA A 299 -8.08 -1.27 28.91
CA ALA A 299 -8.47 -2.59 28.43
C ALA A 299 -8.90 -3.50 29.60
N THR A 300 -10.04 -4.18 29.43
CA THR A 300 -10.52 -5.19 30.37
C THR A 300 -9.59 -6.41 30.40
N ALA A 301 -9.03 -6.73 31.58
CA ALA A 301 -8.10 -7.85 31.77
C ALA A 301 -8.77 -9.24 31.70
N ASP A 302 -10.04 -9.32 32.09
CA ASP A 302 -10.81 -10.57 32.27
C ASP A 302 -11.82 -10.86 31.15
N GLU A 303 -11.52 -10.45 29.91
CA GLU A 303 -12.38 -10.76 28.77
C GLU A 303 -12.45 -12.26 28.51
N ALA A 304 -13.68 -12.76 28.35
CA ALA A 304 -13.95 -14.18 28.13
C ALA A 304 -13.24 -14.69 26.84
N PRO A 305 -12.78 -15.95 26.85
CA PRO A 305 -12.12 -16.52 25.69
C PRO A 305 -13.10 -16.72 24.51
N PRO A 306 -12.62 -16.68 23.26
CA PRO A 306 -13.37 -17.18 22.10
C PRO A 306 -13.82 -18.64 22.28
N THR A 307 -14.87 -19.05 21.55
CA THR A 307 -15.55 -20.35 21.73
C THR A 307 -14.66 -21.56 21.42
N GLU A 308 -13.79 -21.47 20.42
CA GLU A 308 -12.93 -22.56 19.98
C GLU A 308 -11.46 -22.16 20.14
N ARG A 309 -10.69 -22.97 20.88
CA ARG A 309 -9.25 -22.77 21.13
C ARG A 309 -8.87 -21.36 21.62
N GLY A 310 -9.85 -20.67 22.18
CA GLY A 310 -9.69 -19.35 22.78
C GLY A 310 -9.07 -19.44 24.17
N ALA A 311 -8.44 -18.35 24.59
CA ALA A 311 -7.93 -18.21 25.95
C ALA A 311 -8.05 -16.74 26.41
N THR A 312 -8.21 -16.52 27.71
CA THR A 312 -8.09 -15.20 28.34
C THR A 312 -6.64 -14.72 28.28
N ALA A 313 -6.41 -13.43 28.54
CA ALA A 313 -5.05 -12.90 28.61
C ALA A 313 -4.21 -13.62 29.68
N LEU A 314 -4.81 -13.96 30.82
CA LEU A 314 -4.14 -14.70 31.90
C LEU A 314 -3.85 -16.15 31.52
N GLN A 315 -4.78 -16.83 30.85
CA GLN A 315 -4.56 -18.19 30.34
C GLN A 315 -3.41 -18.24 29.32
N PHE A 316 -3.31 -17.26 28.40
CA PHE A 316 -2.15 -17.14 27.53
C PHE A 316 -0.86 -16.82 28.31
N ALA A 317 -0.92 -15.99 29.35
CA ALA A 317 0.24 -15.74 30.22
C ALA A 317 0.72 -17.03 30.89
N ALA A 318 -0.21 -17.86 31.36
CA ALA A 318 0.06 -19.12 32.00
C ALA A 318 0.73 -20.13 31.05
N ILE A 319 0.16 -20.33 29.87
CA ILE A 319 0.72 -21.21 28.81
C ILE A 319 2.15 -20.77 28.43
N ASN A 320 2.34 -19.47 28.21
CA ASN A 320 3.62 -18.89 27.83
C ASN A 320 4.63 -18.84 29.00
N GLY A 321 4.20 -19.10 30.25
CA GLY A 321 5.04 -18.99 31.44
C GLY A 321 5.47 -17.56 31.77
N ASN A 322 4.72 -16.54 31.33
CA ASN A 322 5.07 -15.15 31.57
C ASN A 322 4.55 -14.66 32.93
N ILE A 323 5.31 -14.96 33.99
CA ILE A 323 4.97 -14.63 35.38
C ILE A 323 4.68 -13.14 35.56
N LYS A 324 5.50 -12.26 34.97
CA LYS A 324 5.31 -10.80 35.09
C LYS A 324 3.96 -10.36 34.54
N MET A 325 3.57 -10.92 33.39
CA MET A 325 2.28 -10.64 32.79
C MET A 325 1.13 -11.21 33.62
N ALA A 326 1.28 -12.42 34.15
CA ALA A 326 0.26 -13.06 34.97
C ALA A 326 0.01 -12.30 36.28
N VAL A 327 1.06 -11.95 37.02
CA VAL A 327 0.95 -11.13 38.24
C VAL A 327 0.21 -9.83 37.94
N PHE A 328 0.64 -9.10 36.92
CA PHE A 328 0.02 -7.83 36.55
C PHE A 328 -1.45 -8.00 36.14
N LEU A 329 -1.80 -9.03 35.39
CA LEU A 329 -3.19 -9.29 35.00
C LEU A 329 -4.07 -9.63 36.21
N ILE A 330 -3.57 -10.45 37.15
CA ILE A 330 -4.27 -10.81 38.40
C ILE A 330 -4.51 -9.55 39.24
N GLU A 331 -3.48 -8.70 39.42
CA GLU A 331 -3.60 -7.43 40.15
C GLU A 331 -4.61 -6.47 39.52
N ASN A 332 -4.88 -6.61 38.21
CA ASN A 332 -5.85 -5.82 37.46
C ASN A 332 -7.17 -6.57 37.19
N GLY A 333 -7.48 -7.59 37.99
CA GLY A 333 -8.80 -8.22 38.04
C GLY A 333 -9.03 -9.37 37.06
N ALA A 334 -7.99 -9.91 36.42
CA ALA A 334 -8.11 -11.17 35.69
C ALA A 334 -8.33 -12.33 36.66
N ARG A 335 -9.38 -13.13 36.43
CA ARG A 335 -9.74 -14.24 37.31
C ARG A 335 -8.87 -15.45 37.07
N VAL A 336 -8.23 -15.96 38.13
CA VAL A 336 -7.45 -17.20 38.07
C VAL A 336 -8.35 -18.40 37.76
N SER A 337 -9.55 -18.41 38.33
CA SER A 337 -10.55 -19.47 38.13
C SER A 337 -11.29 -19.42 36.79
N ALA A 338 -10.98 -18.48 35.88
CA ALA A 338 -11.69 -18.30 34.62
C ALA A 338 -11.70 -19.60 33.79
N LYS A 339 -12.88 -19.97 33.30
CA LYS A 339 -13.07 -21.13 32.42
C LYS A 339 -12.34 -20.91 31.10
N GLY A 340 -11.81 -21.99 30.53
CA GLY A 340 -11.29 -22.00 29.16
C GLY A 340 -12.41 -21.87 28.12
N ALA A 341 -12.03 -21.81 26.85
CA ALA A 341 -12.95 -21.94 25.72
C ALA A 341 -13.80 -23.23 25.80
N GLU A 342 -15.00 -23.19 25.19
CA GLU A 342 -15.93 -24.33 25.18
C GLU A 342 -15.35 -25.55 24.47
N ILE A 343 -14.61 -25.31 23.38
CA ILE A 343 -13.96 -26.35 22.59
C ILE A 343 -12.45 -26.20 22.75
N ASP A 344 -11.81 -27.25 23.29
CA ASP A 344 -10.34 -27.35 23.42
C ASP A 344 -9.72 -26.19 24.22
N GLY A 345 -10.47 -25.67 25.20
CA GLY A 345 -9.99 -24.65 26.13
C GLY A 345 -9.18 -25.24 27.29
N ARG A 346 -8.37 -24.38 27.91
CA ARG A 346 -7.68 -24.65 29.18
C ARG A 346 -7.96 -23.51 30.17
N THR A 347 -8.13 -23.85 31.44
CA THR A 347 -7.98 -22.87 32.53
C THR A 347 -6.51 -22.44 32.65
N ALA A 348 -6.24 -21.35 33.38
CA ALA A 348 -4.87 -20.89 33.55
C ALA A 348 -4.00 -21.95 34.23
N LEU A 349 -4.55 -22.66 35.23
CA LEU A 349 -3.85 -23.71 35.96
C LEU A 349 -3.55 -24.93 35.08
N GLU A 350 -4.53 -25.38 34.29
CA GLU A 350 -4.33 -26.48 33.34
C GLU A 350 -3.28 -26.11 32.28
N GLY A 351 -3.35 -24.91 31.71
CA GLY A 351 -2.36 -24.45 30.73
C GLY A 351 -0.95 -24.35 31.30
N ALA A 352 -0.79 -23.85 32.54
CA ALA A 352 0.49 -23.84 33.24
C ALA A 352 1.04 -25.25 33.50
N ALA A 353 0.16 -26.18 33.89
CA ALA A 353 0.51 -27.56 34.20
C ALA A 353 0.92 -28.35 32.95
N GLU A 354 0.14 -28.24 31.87
CA GLU A 354 0.40 -28.84 30.55
C GLU A 354 1.75 -28.38 29.97
N HIS A 355 2.17 -27.14 30.23
CA HIS A 355 3.40 -26.57 29.68
C HIS A 355 4.58 -26.51 30.66
N GLY A 356 4.47 -27.20 31.81
CA GLY A 356 5.61 -27.36 32.72
C GLY A 356 5.98 -26.08 33.50
N ARG A 357 5.03 -25.17 33.72
CA ARG A 357 5.29 -23.84 34.32
C ARG A 357 5.14 -23.88 35.84
N LEU A 358 6.12 -24.45 36.54
CA LEU A 358 6.04 -24.66 38.00
C LEU A 358 5.80 -23.36 38.80
N ASP A 359 6.55 -22.29 38.52
CA ASP A 359 6.39 -21.01 39.22
C ASP A 359 4.99 -20.40 38.97
N MET A 360 4.43 -20.64 37.77
CA MET A 360 3.10 -20.17 37.41
C MET A 360 2.03 -20.97 38.14
N VAL A 361 2.21 -22.28 38.27
CA VAL A 361 1.32 -23.14 39.08
C VAL A 361 1.24 -22.62 40.51
N HIS A 362 2.39 -22.34 41.15
CA HIS A 362 2.40 -21.76 42.49
C HIS A 362 1.68 -20.41 42.55
N LEU A 363 2.00 -19.49 41.63
CA LEU A 363 1.35 -18.18 41.56
C LEU A 363 -0.19 -18.30 41.47
N LEU A 364 -0.68 -19.19 40.61
CA LEU A 364 -2.11 -19.37 40.39
C LEU A 364 -2.78 -20.01 41.63
N LEU A 365 -2.15 -21.01 42.26
CA LEU A 365 -2.68 -21.62 43.48
C LEU A 365 -2.77 -20.64 44.65
N ASP A 366 -1.77 -19.76 44.78
CA ASP A 366 -1.72 -18.75 45.85
C ASP A 366 -2.80 -17.66 45.67
N ASN A 367 -3.21 -17.39 44.42
CA ASN A 367 -4.17 -16.33 44.06
C ASN A 367 -5.56 -16.85 43.67
N ASP A 368 -5.83 -18.15 43.87
CA ASP A 368 -7.11 -18.75 43.49
C ASP A 368 -8.27 -18.19 44.35
N GLU A 369 -9.33 -17.74 43.67
CA GLU A 369 -10.47 -17.08 44.31
C GLU A 369 -11.60 -18.04 44.71
N GLU A 370 -11.57 -19.30 44.29
CA GLU A 370 -12.64 -20.29 44.46
C GLU A 370 -12.16 -21.54 45.22
N PRO A 371 -11.97 -21.44 46.54
CA PRO A 371 -11.30 -22.47 47.32
C PRO A 371 -12.09 -23.77 47.45
N ASP A 372 -13.42 -23.73 47.31
CA ASP A 372 -14.26 -24.92 47.45
C ASP A 372 -14.11 -25.87 46.24
N THR A 373 -13.61 -25.35 45.11
CA THR A 373 -13.50 -26.08 43.84
C THR A 373 -12.05 -26.23 43.35
N ILE A 374 -11.07 -25.68 44.07
CA ILE A 374 -9.65 -25.71 43.69
C ILE A 374 -9.07 -27.12 43.66
N GLU A 375 -9.48 -28.03 44.56
CA GLU A 375 -8.99 -29.42 44.56
C GLU A 375 -9.42 -30.18 43.30
N GLU A 376 -10.61 -29.90 42.76
CA GLU A 376 -11.05 -30.45 41.49
C GLU A 376 -10.25 -29.88 40.32
N ARG A 377 -10.06 -28.55 40.27
CA ARG A 377 -9.20 -27.91 39.26
C ARG A 377 -7.76 -28.43 39.31
N CYS A 378 -7.20 -28.66 40.49
CA CYS A 378 -5.87 -29.24 40.67
C CYS A 378 -5.79 -30.66 40.12
N ARG A 379 -6.81 -31.50 40.39
CA ARG A 379 -6.87 -32.86 39.83
C ARG A 379 -6.92 -32.85 38.31
N ASN A 380 -7.75 -31.99 37.72
CA ASN A 380 -7.84 -31.86 36.26
C ASN A 380 -6.52 -31.34 35.65
N ALA A 381 -5.92 -30.31 36.24
CA ALA A 381 -4.62 -29.78 35.80
C ALA A 381 -3.49 -30.81 35.94
N ALA A 382 -3.54 -31.68 36.96
CA ALA A 382 -2.57 -32.76 37.12
C ALA A 382 -2.62 -33.78 35.98
N GLU A 383 -3.79 -34.08 35.43
CA GLU A 383 -3.92 -35.00 34.29
C GLU A 383 -3.19 -34.46 33.05
N PHE A 384 -3.26 -33.16 32.80
CA PHE A 384 -2.50 -32.53 31.71
C PHE A 384 -0.98 -32.53 31.96
N ALA A 385 -0.55 -32.26 33.20
CA ALA A 385 0.87 -32.39 33.55
C ALA A 385 1.38 -33.83 33.40
N GLU A 386 0.59 -34.84 33.77
CA GLU A 386 0.92 -36.26 33.61
C GLU A 386 1.03 -36.64 32.13
N ALA A 387 0.10 -36.16 31.30
CA ALA A 387 0.10 -36.40 29.85
C ALA A 387 1.38 -35.87 29.18
N GLU A 388 1.88 -34.72 29.63
CA GLU A 388 3.10 -34.07 29.10
C GLU A 388 4.37 -34.37 29.92
N HIS A 389 4.32 -35.38 30.80
CA HIS A 389 5.47 -35.86 31.60
C HIS A 389 6.09 -34.81 32.55
N HIS A 390 5.26 -33.92 33.10
CA HIS A 390 5.62 -32.95 34.13
C HIS A 390 5.37 -33.49 35.54
N ASP A 391 6.05 -34.60 35.90
CA ASP A 391 5.81 -35.40 37.11
C ASP A 391 5.83 -34.59 38.43
N VAL A 392 6.74 -33.61 38.53
CA VAL A 392 6.85 -32.76 39.73
C VAL A 392 5.60 -31.93 39.92
N ILE A 393 5.10 -31.31 38.85
CA ILE A 393 3.90 -30.48 38.88
C ILE A 393 2.68 -31.36 39.14
N ALA A 394 2.55 -32.49 38.44
CA ALA A 394 1.49 -33.47 38.67
C ALA A 394 1.42 -33.89 40.14
N ARG A 395 2.56 -34.24 40.75
CA ARG A 395 2.62 -34.63 42.16
C ARG A 395 2.23 -33.49 43.10
N ILE A 396 2.64 -32.25 42.82
CA ILE A 396 2.26 -31.08 43.62
C ILE A 396 0.74 -30.89 43.56
N LEU A 397 0.15 -30.92 42.36
CA LEU A 397 -1.28 -30.72 42.14
C LEU A 397 -2.14 -31.84 42.74
N ARG A 398 -1.74 -33.11 42.58
CA ARG A 398 -2.48 -34.26 43.18
C ARG A 398 -2.51 -34.25 44.70
N ASN A 399 -1.43 -33.75 45.31
CA ASN A 399 -1.29 -33.68 46.77
C ASN A 399 -1.64 -32.30 47.32
N TYR A 400 -2.10 -31.37 46.48
CA TYR A 400 -2.43 -30.03 46.92
C TYR A 400 -3.59 -30.10 47.90
N LYS A 401 -3.32 -29.61 49.11
CA LYS A 401 -4.29 -29.34 50.16
C LYS A 401 -4.03 -27.91 50.59
N ARG A 402 -5.05 -27.06 50.54
CA ARG A 402 -4.87 -25.69 50.99
C ARG A 402 -4.51 -25.71 52.49
N PRO A 403 -3.49 -24.95 52.92
CA PRO A 403 -3.14 -24.82 54.34
C PRO A 403 -4.24 -24.14 55.17
#